data_AF-A0A382RZ05-F1
#
_entry.id   AF-A0A382RZ05-F1
#
_cell.length_a   1.000
_cell.length_b   1.000
_cell.length_c   1.000
_cell.angle_alpha   90.00
_cell.angle_beta   90.00
_cell.angle_gamma   90.00
#
_symmetry.space_group_name_H-M   'P 1'
#
loop_
_entity.id
_entity.type
_entity.pdbx_description
1 polymer ?
#
loop_
_entity_poly.entity_id
_entity_poly.type
_entity_poly.pdbx_seq_one_letter_code
_entity_poly.pdbx_strand_id
1 'polypeptide(L)'
;MSVKFPLPMKMKYWLLGSSILFLSCAARAPASGGPPDKEGPKLISIDPPNGSIAITPNQKITLLFNELLDPVSIPSSITFEENHKVKFRGRRIIITPETKWPENKALKIYLSRKIRDYKKNIMVQPIHL
;
A
#
# COMPACT_ATOMS: atom_id res chain seq x y z
N MET A 1 67.18 21.01 -54.72
CA MET A 1 66.74 22.37 -54.32
C MET A 1 65.30 22.56 -54.82
N SER A 2 64.26 22.26 -54.03
CA SER A 2 63.63 23.10 -52.98
C SER A 2 63.23 24.49 -53.52
N VAL A 3 62.00 25.01 -53.49
CA VAL A 3 60.69 24.61 -52.94
C VAL A 3 59.60 25.36 -53.75
N LYS A 4 58.44 24.73 -54.01
CA LYS A 4 57.24 25.33 -54.60
C LYS A 4 56.38 26.07 -53.55
N PHE A 5 55.75 27.15 -54.02
CA PHE A 5 54.70 28.04 -53.49
C PHE A 5 53.85 27.62 -52.25
N PRO A 6 53.34 28.61 -51.49
CA PRO A 6 52.61 28.40 -50.24
C PRO A 6 51.20 27.80 -50.42
N LEU A 7 50.79 27.03 -49.40
CA LEU A 7 49.47 26.43 -49.16
C LEU A 7 48.45 27.51 -48.67
N PRO A 8 47.20 27.16 -48.29
CA PRO A 8 46.09 26.62 -49.07
C PRO A 8 44.79 27.44 -48.85
N MET A 9 43.82 27.44 -49.76
CA MET A 9 42.44 27.83 -49.39
C MET A 9 41.46 26.78 -49.88
N LYS A 10 41.28 25.74 -49.06
CA LYS A 10 40.17 24.79 -49.21
C LYS A 10 38.96 25.34 -48.47
N MET A 11 38.12 26.11 -49.16
CA MET A 11 36.83 26.51 -48.60
C MET A 11 35.73 25.57 -49.12
N LYS A 12 35.69 24.40 -48.48
CA LYS A 12 34.72 23.33 -48.75
C LYS A 12 33.41 23.68 -48.04
N TYR A 13 32.57 24.50 -48.67
CA TYR A 13 31.16 24.67 -48.29
C TYR A 13 30.38 23.42 -48.73
N TRP A 14 30.62 22.31 -48.01
CA TRP A 14 29.74 21.16 -48.05
C TRP A 14 29.02 21.11 -46.71
N LEU A 15 27.71 20.87 -46.76
CA LEU A 15 26.74 20.84 -45.65
C LEU A 15 25.97 22.14 -45.46
N LEU A 16 25.18 22.44 -46.49
CA LEU A 16 23.79 22.87 -46.30
C LEU A 16 23.13 22.09 -45.14
N GLY A 17 22.58 22.84 -44.19
CA GLY A 17 21.32 22.52 -43.53
C GLY A 17 21.22 21.18 -42.81
N SER A 18 21.95 21.00 -41.70
CA SER A 18 21.44 20.17 -40.61
C SER A 18 20.94 21.09 -39.52
N SER A 19 19.68 21.46 -39.68
CA SER A 19 18.88 22.24 -38.75
C SER A 19 19.07 21.74 -37.32
N ILE A 20 19.37 22.69 -36.43
CA ILE A 20 19.48 22.55 -34.97
C ILE A 20 18.31 21.70 -34.43
N LEU A 21 18.61 20.46 -34.01
CA LEU A 21 17.66 19.53 -33.37
C LEU A 21 18.26 18.91 -32.10
N PHE A 22 19.02 19.65 -31.29
CA PHE A 22 19.69 19.06 -30.11
C PHE A 22 19.52 19.82 -28.78
N LEU A 23 18.51 20.68 -28.62
CA LEU A 23 18.29 21.37 -27.34
C LEU A 23 16.92 21.15 -26.69
N SER A 24 16.05 20.32 -27.27
CA SER A 24 14.86 19.86 -26.54
C SER A 24 15.19 18.63 -25.71
N CYS A 25 15.89 18.83 -24.59
CA CYS A 25 15.80 17.86 -23.51
C CYS A 25 14.33 17.87 -23.07
N ALA A 26 13.59 16.77 -23.34
CA ALA A 26 12.30 16.57 -22.70
C ALA A 26 12.57 16.45 -21.20
N ALA A 27 12.51 17.57 -20.47
CA ALA A 27 12.61 17.58 -19.03
C ALA A 27 11.44 16.74 -18.50
N ARG A 28 11.73 15.50 -18.07
CA ARG A 28 10.74 14.67 -17.39
C ARG A 28 10.43 15.38 -16.08
N ALA A 29 9.36 16.17 -16.06
CA ALA A 29 8.78 16.61 -14.81
C ALA A 29 8.51 15.36 -13.96
N PRO A 30 8.75 15.40 -12.64
CA PRO A 30 8.32 14.31 -11.77
C PRO A 30 6.84 14.05 -12.05
N ALA A 31 6.44 12.78 -12.14
CA ALA A 31 5.02 12.47 -12.13
C ALA A 31 4.44 13.11 -10.85
N SER A 32 3.58 14.12 -10.99
CA SER A 32 3.08 14.89 -9.85
C SER A 32 2.24 14.04 -8.88
N GLY A 33 1.95 12.79 -9.27
CA GLY A 33 0.99 11.93 -8.61
C GLY A 33 -0.42 12.50 -8.70
N GLY A 34 -1.40 11.67 -8.34
CA GLY A 34 -2.73 12.18 -7.98
C GLY A 34 -2.68 12.87 -6.61
N PRO A 35 -3.81 13.44 -6.16
CA PRO A 35 -3.92 13.98 -4.81
C PRO A 35 -3.45 12.97 -3.75
N PRO A 36 -2.86 13.43 -2.63
CA PRO A 36 -2.50 12.55 -1.54
C PRO A 36 -3.76 11.91 -0.97
N ASP A 37 -3.66 10.61 -0.72
CA ASP A 37 -4.69 9.84 -0.05
C ASP A 37 -4.66 10.11 1.44
N LYS A 38 -5.84 10.40 2.00
CA LYS A 38 -6.04 10.81 3.40
C LYS A 38 -7.05 9.91 4.10
N GLU A 39 -7.64 8.94 3.40
CA GLU A 39 -8.62 8.04 4.00
C GLU A 39 -7.89 6.83 4.58
N GLY A 40 -8.31 6.42 5.78
CA GLY A 40 -7.78 5.20 6.38
C GLY A 40 -8.63 3.98 6.06
N PRO A 41 -8.16 2.79 6.49
CA PRO A 41 -8.83 1.53 6.21
C PRO A 41 -10.30 1.51 6.66
N LYS A 42 -11.13 0.84 5.87
CA LYS A 42 -12.55 0.59 6.14
C LYS A 42 -12.80 -0.91 6.11
N LEU A 43 -13.50 -1.40 7.14
CA LEU A 43 -13.92 -2.80 7.21
C LEU A 43 -15.00 -3.05 6.16
N ILE A 44 -14.76 -4.01 5.26
CA ILE A 44 -15.68 -4.43 4.20
C ILE A 44 -16.56 -5.59 4.68
N SER A 45 -15.95 -6.62 5.26
CA SER A 45 -16.67 -7.84 5.63
C SER A 45 -16.02 -8.58 6.78
N ILE A 46 -16.82 -9.40 7.44
CA ILE A 46 -16.44 -10.27 8.56
C ILE A 46 -16.92 -11.67 8.20
N ASP A 47 -16.05 -12.65 8.36
CA ASP A 47 -16.38 -14.05 8.21
C ASP A 47 -15.91 -14.82 9.45
N PRO A 48 -16.81 -15.48 10.21
CA PRO A 48 -18.26 -15.50 10.01
C PRO A 48 -18.92 -14.12 10.25
N PRO A 49 -20.11 -13.84 9.66
CA PRO A 49 -20.79 -12.56 9.83
C PRO A 49 -21.04 -12.21 11.30
N ASN A 50 -21.06 -10.91 11.61
CA ASN A 50 -21.34 -10.46 12.98
C ASN A 50 -22.72 -10.97 13.47
N GLY A 51 -22.78 -11.40 14.73
CA GLY A 51 -23.99 -12.00 15.33
C GLY A 51 -24.19 -13.49 15.02
N SER A 52 -23.21 -14.17 14.43
CA SER A 52 -23.26 -15.63 14.20
C SER A 52 -23.29 -16.41 15.52
N ILE A 53 -24.26 -17.33 15.67
CA ILE A 53 -24.52 -18.07 16.92
C ILE A 53 -23.91 -19.49 16.97
N ALA A 54 -23.40 -20.00 15.85
CA ALA A 54 -22.87 -21.37 15.73
C ALA A 54 -21.38 -21.38 15.34
N ILE A 55 -20.56 -20.65 16.10
CA ILE A 55 -19.11 -20.61 15.90
C ILE A 55 -18.50 -21.95 16.31
N THR A 56 -17.82 -22.63 15.40
CA THR A 56 -17.11 -23.88 15.73
C THR A 56 -15.93 -23.61 16.67
N PRO A 57 -15.50 -24.56 17.53
CA PRO A 57 -14.44 -24.32 18.52
C PRO A 57 -13.11 -23.83 17.94
N ASN A 58 -12.80 -24.15 16.68
CA ASN A 58 -11.56 -23.76 16.00
C ASN A 58 -11.81 -22.76 14.86
N GLN A 59 -12.98 -22.15 14.81
CA GLN A 59 -13.38 -21.24 13.74
C GLN A 59 -12.39 -20.08 13.63
N LYS A 60 -11.99 -19.76 12.40
CA LYS A 60 -11.21 -18.54 12.15
C LYS A 60 -12.17 -17.38 11.95
N ILE A 61 -11.84 -16.23 12.52
CA ILE A 61 -12.56 -14.98 12.29
C ILE A 61 -11.70 -14.13 11.35
N THR A 62 -12.21 -13.81 10.17
CA THR A 62 -11.52 -13.06 9.13
C THR A 62 -12.19 -11.71 8.92
N LEU A 63 -11.42 -10.64 9.10
CA LEU A 63 -11.81 -9.27 8.84
C LEU A 63 -11.18 -8.82 7.53
N LEU A 64 -11.98 -8.38 6.57
CA LEU A 64 -11.52 -7.88 5.27
C LEU A 64 -11.64 -6.36 5.23
N PHE A 65 -10.58 -5.67 4.80
CA PHE A 65 -10.54 -4.22 4.62
C PHE A 65 -10.47 -3.85 3.14
N ASN A 66 -10.83 -2.60 2.81
CA ASN A 66 -10.76 -2.03 1.46
C ASN A 66 -9.33 -1.88 0.93
N GLU A 67 -8.35 -1.75 1.81
CA GLU A 67 -6.97 -1.42 1.46
C GLU A 67 -5.94 -2.22 2.27
N LEU A 68 -4.67 -2.07 1.91
CA LEU A 68 -3.55 -2.74 2.56
C LEU A 68 -3.29 -2.14 3.93
N LEU A 69 -3.12 -3.01 4.93
CA LEU A 69 -2.89 -2.61 6.30
C LEU A 69 -1.40 -2.56 6.62
N ASP A 70 -0.98 -1.54 7.36
CA ASP A 70 0.35 -1.50 7.99
C ASP A 70 0.39 -2.50 9.16
N PRO A 71 1.19 -3.57 9.06
CA PRO A 71 1.24 -4.64 10.05
C PRO A 71 1.62 -4.16 11.45
N VAL A 72 2.42 -3.10 11.54
CA VAL A 72 2.91 -2.56 12.81
C VAL A 72 1.77 -1.99 13.65
N SER A 73 0.68 -1.56 13.00
CA SER A 73 -0.47 -0.99 13.69
C SER A 73 -1.42 -2.04 14.27
N ILE A 74 -1.37 -3.28 13.79
CA ILE A 74 -2.41 -4.27 14.09
C ILE A 74 -2.38 -4.81 15.53
N PRO A 75 -1.23 -5.25 16.09
CA PRO A 75 -1.22 -5.93 17.39
C PRO A 75 -1.79 -5.11 18.55
N SER A 76 -1.57 -3.80 18.55
CA SER A 76 -2.06 -2.89 19.60
C SER A 76 -3.43 -2.28 19.30
N SER A 77 -4.04 -2.63 18.16
CA SER A 77 -5.33 -2.07 17.72
C SER A 77 -6.50 -3.02 17.87
N ILE A 78 -6.26 -4.27 18.25
CA ILE A 78 -7.29 -5.28 18.45
C ILE A 78 -7.34 -5.65 19.92
N THR A 79 -8.54 -5.64 20.48
CA THR A 79 -8.82 -6.18 21.80
C THR A 79 -9.86 -7.29 21.67
N PHE A 80 -9.57 -8.42 22.28
CA PHE A 80 -10.41 -9.62 22.24
C PHE A 80 -10.32 -10.27 23.62
N GLU A 81 -11.46 -10.64 24.20
CA GLU A 81 -11.51 -11.12 25.59
C GLU A 81 -10.82 -12.49 25.79
N GLU A 82 -10.95 -13.38 24.80
CA GLU A 82 -10.33 -14.71 24.83
C GLU A 82 -8.89 -14.73 24.32
N ASN A 83 -8.12 -15.72 24.76
CA ASN A 83 -6.77 -15.97 24.25
C ASN A 83 -6.79 -16.34 22.76
N HIS A 84 -6.07 -15.58 21.96
CA HIS A 84 -6.13 -15.65 20.51
C HIS A 84 -4.77 -15.31 19.87
N LYS A 85 -4.61 -15.78 18.63
CA LYS A 85 -3.52 -15.36 17.74
C LYS A 85 -4.08 -14.49 16.63
N VAL A 86 -3.35 -13.42 16.32
CA VAL A 86 -3.65 -12.54 15.18
C VAL A 86 -2.64 -12.78 14.07
N LYS A 87 -3.13 -13.04 12.86
CA LYS A 87 -2.33 -13.04 11.63
C LYS A 87 -2.87 -11.99 10.68
N PHE A 88 -2.01 -11.15 10.13
CA PHE A 88 -2.37 -10.23 9.07
C PHE A 88 -1.88 -10.77 7.71
N ARG A 89 -2.63 -10.51 6.64
CA ARG A 89 -2.24 -10.80 5.25
C ARG A 89 -2.82 -9.74 4.31
N GLY A 90 -2.01 -8.73 3.98
CA GLY A 90 -2.40 -7.63 3.11
C GLY A 90 -3.59 -6.86 3.68
N ARG A 91 -4.79 -7.11 3.13
CA ARG A 91 -6.05 -6.48 3.55
C ARG A 91 -6.86 -7.28 4.57
N ARG A 92 -6.33 -8.41 5.04
CA ARG A 92 -7.04 -9.32 5.95
C ARG A 92 -6.38 -9.38 7.31
N ILE A 93 -7.21 -9.40 8.35
CA ILE A 93 -6.84 -9.78 9.70
C ILE A 93 -7.54 -11.10 10.00
N ILE A 94 -6.80 -12.10 10.45
CA ILE A 94 -7.28 -13.45 10.75
C ILE A 94 -7.02 -13.70 12.23
N ILE A 95 -8.09 -13.86 12.99
CA ILE A 95 -8.08 -14.15 14.41
C ILE A 95 -8.40 -15.63 14.60
N THR A 96 -7.55 -16.32 15.36
CA THR A 96 -7.71 -17.76 15.64
C THR A 96 -7.58 -18.01 17.14
N PRO A 97 -8.32 -18.97 17.72
CA PRO A 97 -8.14 -19.31 19.13
C PRO A 97 -6.74 -19.88 19.35
N GLU A 98 -6.16 -19.66 20.53
CA GLU A 98 -4.91 -20.34 20.88
C GLU A 98 -5.11 -21.85 21.08
N THR A 99 -6.24 -22.23 21.68
CA THR A 99 -6.65 -23.62 21.92
C THR A 99 -8.01 -23.91 21.32
N LYS A 100 -9.09 -23.33 21.87
CA LYS A 100 -10.44 -23.37 21.32
C LYS A 100 -11.27 -22.18 21.82
N TRP A 101 -12.30 -21.80 21.07
CA TRP A 101 -13.30 -20.85 21.57
C TRP A 101 -14.12 -21.45 22.71
N PRO A 102 -14.52 -20.63 23.70
CA PRO A 102 -15.44 -21.06 24.74
C PRO A 102 -16.79 -21.45 24.17
N GLU A 103 -17.36 -22.52 24.71
CA GLU A 103 -18.70 -22.98 24.37
C GLU A 103 -19.74 -22.05 25.01
N ASN A 104 -20.83 -21.76 24.29
CA ASN A 104 -21.96 -20.94 24.76
C ASN A 104 -21.57 -19.53 25.27
N LYS A 105 -20.43 -18.97 24.82
CA LYS A 105 -20.00 -17.61 25.15
C LYS A 105 -19.90 -16.77 23.88
N ALA A 106 -20.41 -15.54 23.94
CA ALA A 106 -20.27 -14.58 22.87
C ALA A 106 -18.83 -14.09 22.77
N LEU A 107 -18.25 -14.14 21.57
CA LEU A 107 -16.94 -13.57 21.27
C LEU A 107 -17.13 -12.08 20.94
N LYS A 108 -16.46 -11.20 21.69
CA LYS A 108 -16.50 -9.75 21.46
C LYS A 108 -15.15 -9.28 20.95
N ILE A 109 -15.18 -8.51 19.85
CA ILE A 109 -13.98 -7.95 19.24
C ILE A 109 -14.09 -6.44 19.21
N TYR A 110 -13.08 -5.77 19.76
CA TYR A 110 -12.94 -4.34 19.63
C TYR A 110 -11.78 -4.02 18.68
N LEU A 111 -12.10 -3.27 17.63
CA LEU A 111 -11.13 -2.71 16.70
C LEU A 111 -11.00 -1.22 17.01
N SER A 112 -9.84 -0.81 17.49
CA SER A 112 -9.55 0.60 17.71
C SER A 112 -9.34 1.32 16.37
N ARG A 113 -9.46 2.65 16.40
CA ARG A 113 -9.15 3.49 15.24
C ARG A 113 -7.70 3.37 14.74
N LYS A 114 -6.78 2.88 15.57
CA LYS A 114 -5.34 2.91 15.29
C LYS A 114 -4.90 1.95 14.18
N ILE A 115 -5.78 1.07 13.69
CA ILE A 115 -5.54 0.32 12.46
C ILE A 115 -5.30 1.33 11.34
N ARG A 116 -4.14 1.22 10.67
CA ARG A 116 -3.72 2.19 9.66
C ARG A 116 -3.22 1.51 8.39
N ASP A 117 -3.19 2.28 7.32
CA ASP A 117 -2.59 1.88 6.05
C ASP A 117 -1.08 2.22 5.98
N TYR A 118 -0.46 1.96 4.82
CA TYR A 118 0.95 2.29 4.61
C TYR A 118 1.22 3.81 4.52
N LYS A 119 0.21 4.63 4.25
CA LYS A 119 0.30 6.10 4.23
C LYS A 119 0.06 6.74 5.60
N LYS A 120 -0.15 5.91 6.63
CA LYS A 120 -0.39 6.30 8.03
C LYS A 120 -1.77 6.92 8.29
N ASN A 121 -2.70 6.77 7.35
CA ASN A 121 -4.10 7.10 7.55
C ASN A 121 -4.75 6.04 8.47
N ILE A 122 -5.44 6.50 9.50
CA ILE A 122 -6.09 5.66 10.50
C ILE A 122 -7.59 5.50 10.20
N MET A 123 -8.22 4.43 10.72
CA MET A 123 -9.67 4.28 10.62
C MET A 123 -10.40 5.50 11.24
N VAL A 124 -11.51 5.90 10.62
CA VAL A 124 -12.30 7.07 11.05
C VAL A 124 -12.94 6.85 12.43
N GLN A 125 -13.45 5.64 12.67
CA GLN A 125 -14.17 5.25 13.89
C GLN A 125 -13.77 3.85 14.36
N PRO A 126 -13.82 3.57 15.67
CA PRO A 126 -13.62 2.20 16.16
C PRO A 126 -14.82 1.32 15.79
N ILE A 127 -14.64 0.01 15.86
CA ILE A 127 -15.70 -0.97 15.56
C ILE A 127 -15.80 -1.96 16.73
N HIS A 128 -17.02 -2.22 17.16
CA HIS A 128 -17.36 -3.29 18.10
C HIS A 128 -18.11 -4.37 17.35
N LEU A 129 -17.59 -5.60 17.40
CA LEU A 129 -18.17 -6.79 16.80
C LEU A 129 -18.62 -7.74 17.91
#